data_AF-A0A0D0BLX4-F1
#
_entry.id   AF-A0A0D0BLX4-F1
#
_cell.length_a   1.000
_cell.length_b   1.000
_cell.length_c   1.000
_cell.angle_alpha   90.00
_cell.angle_beta   90.00
_cell.angle_gamma   90.00
#
_symmetry.space_group_name_H-M   'P 1'
#
loop_
_entity.id
_entity.type
_entity.pdbx_description
1 polymer ?
#
loop_
_entity_poly.entity_id
_entity_poly.type
_entity_poly.pdbx_seq_one_letter_code
_entity_poly.pdbx_strand_id
1 'polypeptide(L)' 'NLFAIILTHCIPTSPNDLWNHFKNNLCNDLHHCLTQLPFNIPDLSEEEVYDYGL' A
#
# COMPACT_ATOMS: atom_id res chain seq x y z
N ASN A 1 -2.44 9.36 4.35
CA ASN A 1 -1.55 8.18 4.42
C ASN A 1 -0.16 8.66 4.87
N LEU A 2 0.26 8.35 6.11
CA LEU A 2 1.52 8.83 6.70
C LEU A 2 2.73 8.42 5.84
N PHE A 3 2.65 7.26 5.20
CA PHE A 3 3.70 6.74 4.34
C PHE A 3 3.93 7.60 3.08
N ALA A 4 2.86 8.05 2.43
CA ALA A 4 2.95 8.97 1.29
C ALA A 4 3.62 10.29 1.68
N ILE A 5 3.35 10.79 2.90
CA ILE A 5 4.01 12.00 3.43
C ILE A 5 5.51 11.75 3.63
N ILE A 6 5.89 10.60 4.19
CA ILE A 6 7.31 10.23 4.38
C ILE A 6 8.03 10.13 3.03
N LEU A 7 7.42 9.46 2.04
CA LEU A 7 8.02 9.33 0.70
C LEU A 7 8.19 10.69 0.00
N THR A 8 7.19 11.58 0.13
CA THR A 8 7.18 12.87 -0.59
C THR A 8 7.96 13.97 0.11
N HIS A 9 7.97 14.00 1.44
CA HIS A 9 8.54 15.10 2.23
C HIS A 9 9.84 14.73 2.95
N CYS A 10 10.06 13.45 3.27
CA CYS A 10 11.26 13.03 4.00
C CYS A 10 12.35 12.43 3.10
N ILE A 11 12.06 12.19 1.81
CA ILE A 11 12.99 11.70 0.78
C ILE A 11 13.92 10.62 1.36
N PRO A 12 13.35 9.47 1.80
CA PRO A 12 14.14 8.45 2.47
C PRO A 12 15.27 7.98 1.55
N THR A 13 16.43 7.71 2.13
CA THR A 13 17.63 7.29 1.38
C THR A 13 17.41 5.98 0.63
N SER A 14 16.51 5.13 1.13
CA SER A 14 16.08 3.87 0.50
C SER A 14 14.55 3.74 0.54
N PRO A 15 13.81 4.33 -0.41
CA PRO A 15 12.35 4.25 -0.45
C PRO A 15 11.84 2.82 -0.67
N ASN A 16 12.58 2.02 -1.45
CA ASN A 16 12.22 0.62 -1.74
C ASN A 16 12.36 -0.29 -0.51
N ASP A 17 13.41 -0.11 0.30
CA ASP A 17 13.58 -0.89 1.53
C ASP A 17 12.50 -0.55 2.55
N LEU A 18 12.18 0.75 2.66
CA LEU A 18 11.09 1.23 3.49
C LEU A 18 9.74 0.67 3.02
N TRP A 19 9.46 0.71 1.71
CA TRP A 19 8.27 0.11 1.13
C TRP A 19 8.19 -1.38 1.41
N ASN A 20 9.24 -2.15 1.13
CA ASN A 20 9.25 -3.59 1.37
C ASN A 20 9.05 -3.96 2.85
N HIS A 21 9.50 -3.11 3.78
CA HIS A 21 9.31 -3.32 5.21
C HIS A 21 7.87 -3.02 5.67
N PHE A 22 7.25 -1.96 5.15
CA PHE A 22 5.97 -1.44 5.63
C PHE A 22 4.75 -1.76 4.76
N LYS A 23 4.95 -2.20 3.50
CA LYS A 23 3.87 -2.43 2.53
C LYS A 23 2.79 -3.38 3.05
N ASN A 24 3.17 -4.45 3.76
CA ASN A 24 2.20 -5.40 4.32
C ASN A 24 1.26 -4.72 5.32
N ASN A 25 1.81 -3.93 6.25
CA ASN A 25 1.02 -3.22 7.26
C ASN A 25 0.20 -2.08 6.65
N LEU A 26 0.72 -1.41 5.63
CA LEU A 26 0.01 -0.32 4.94
C LEU A 26 -1.14 -0.83 4.07
N CYS A 27 -0.95 -1.99 3.45
CA CYS A 27 -1.87 -2.56 2.49
C CYS A 27 -2.83 -3.59 3.10
N ASN A 28 -2.66 -3.95 4.37
CA ASN A 28 -3.57 -4.85 5.10
C ASN A 28 -5.02 -4.34 5.07
N ASP A 29 -5.20 -3.05 5.37
CA ASP A 29 -6.53 -2.43 5.34
C ASP A 29 -6.97 -2.12 3.89
N LEU A 30 -6.02 -2.03 2.97
CA LEU A 30 -6.26 -1.76 1.56
C LEU A 30 -6.92 -2.95 0.85
N HIS A 31 -6.47 -4.18 1.11
CA HIS A 31 -7.13 -5.39 0.59
C HIS A 31 -8.61 -5.43 1.00
N HIS A 32 -8.89 -5.09 2.26
CA HIS A 32 -10.25 -4.98 2.77
C HIS A 32 -11.04 -3.86 2.08
N CYS A 33 -10.44 -2.69 1.84
CA CYS A 33 -11.10 -1.60 1.13
C CYS A 33 -11.38 -1.91 -0.34
N LEU A 34 -10.47 -2.59 -1.05
CA LEU A 34 -10.60 -2.92 -2.47
C LEU A 34 -11.62 -4.03 -2.73
N THR A 35 -11.76 -4.95 -1.78
CA THR A 35 -12.79 -6.02 -1.83
C THR A 35 -14.18 -5.49 -1.47
N GLN A 36 -14.28 -4.32 -0.83
CA GLN A 36 -15.55 -3.68 -0.52
C GLN A 36 -16.05 -2.74 -1.64
N LEU A 37 -17.36 -2.42 -1.59
CA LEU A 37 -17.96 -1.41 -2.45
C LEU A 37 -17.32 -0.04 -2.17
N PRO A 38 -17.01 0.77 -3.20
CA PRO A 38 -17.45 0.65 -4.60
C PRO A 38 -16.51 -0.15 -5.51
N PHE A 39 -15.34 -0.57 -5.04
CA PHE A 39 -14.33 -1.21 -5.89
C PHE A 39 -14.72 -2.65 -6.26
N ASN A 40 -15.17 -3.43 -5.26
CA ASN A 40 -15.67 -4.80 -5.43
C ASN A 40 -14.79 -5.63 -6.37
N ILE A 41 -13.48 -5.64 -6.12
CA ILE A 41 -12.49 -6.43 -6.87
C ILE A 41 -12.26 -7.74 -6.10
N PRO A 42 -12.93 -8.84 -6.47
CA PRO A 42 -12.69 -10.14 -5.85
C PRO A 42 -11.35 -10.75 -6.31
N ASP A 43 -10.77 -11.62 -5.48
CA ASP A 43 -9.53 -12.38 -5.77
C ASP A 43 -8.25 -11.55 -6.00
N LEU A 44 -8.15 -10.35 -5.42
CA LEU A 44 -6.88 -9.62 -5.35
C LEU A 44 -5.82 -10.43 -4.59
N SER A 45 -4.73 -10.78 -5.27
CA SER A 45 -3.52 -11.27 -4.63
C SER A 45 -2.82 -10.15 -3.85
N GLU A 46 -2.06 -10.50 -2.82
CA GLU A 46 -1.34 -9.49 -2.01
C GLU A 46 -0.40 -8.62 -2.85
N GLU A 47 0.17 -9.18 -3.92
CA GLU A 47 1.05 -8.45 -4.84
C GLU A 47 0.29 -7.39 -5.62
N GLU A 48 -0.91 -7.71 -6.13
CA GLU A 48 -1.77 -6.75 -6.83
C GLU A 48 -2.30 -5.66 -5.89
N VAL A 49 -2.51 -5.96 -4.60
CA VAL A 49 -2.89 -4.92 -3.62
C VAL A 49 -1.79 -3.88 -3.45
N TYR A 50 -0.52 -4.30 -3.48
CA TYR A 50 0.60 -3.37 -3.32
C TYR A 50 0.64 -2.33 -4.45
N ASP A 51 0.17 -2.67 -5.66
CA ASP A 51 0.07 -1.72 -6.77
C ASP A 51 -0.94 -0.58 -6.51
N TYR A 52 -1.92 -0.79 -5.63
CA TYR A 52 -2.88 0.25 -5.22
C TYR A 52 -2.41 1.06 -4.01
N GLY A 53 -1.36 0.61 -3.32
CA GLY A 53 -0.88 1.21 -2.08
C GLY A 53 0.05 2.41 -2.27
N LEU A 54 0.37 2.78 -3.52
CA LEU A 54 1.30 3.85 -3.88
C LEU A 54 0.69 4.84 -4.88
#